data_AF-A0A381YY13-F1
#
_entry.id   AF-A0A381YY13-F1
#
_cell.length_a   1.000
_cell.length_b   1.000
_cell.length_c   1.000
_cell.angle_alpha   90.00
_cell.angle_beta   90.00
_cell.angle_gamma   90.00
#
_symmetry.space_group_name_H-M   'P 1'
#
loop_
_entity.id
_entity.type
_entity.pdbx_description
1 polymer ?
#
loop_
_entity_poly.entity_id
_entity_poly.type
_entity_poly.pdbx_seq_one_letter_code
_entity_poly.pdbx_strand_id
1 'polypeptide(L)'
;EVNPEGEVVWKYINPVIGNGPLNQGDDIPQGQNAQGQNANWDENKVFKTHRYNSSFSGFAGKDLTPGEYVESWMDNCSNEESIPWDSDGDGCIDDSDADGVKDNADLCSGFDDNVDIDGDTIPDDCDSLIDSDADGVGDNADDFPDDASEQNDADGDGVGDNGDVFPWDPSESADTDGDGYGDNGDAFPDDGTEWVDTDGDGTGDNADTDADGDGIDDDAEDSDGDGVYDDQDVFPFDANETADSDGDGVGDNGDAFPNDANETTDTDGDGIGDNSDDDADGDGQPNDLDDFPLNSEESSDADGDGVGDNEEGLPGIGIAPLIVALTAAAMAITPRRELE
;
A
#
# COMPACT_ATOMS: atom_id res chain seq x y z
N GLU A 1 -40.02 -1.50 1.38
CA GLU A 1 -40.53 -2.70 0.69
C GLU A 1 -42.03 -2.86 0.88
N VAL A 2 -42.70 -3.44 -0.12
CA VAL A 2 -44.14 -3.74 -0.19
C VAL A 2 -44.29 -5.15 -0.75
N ASN A 3 -45.14 -5.99 -0.18
CA ASN A 3 -45.33 -7.35 -0.69
C ASN A 3 -46.22 -7.35 -1.97
N PRO A 4 -46.35 -8.50 -2.68
CA PRO A 4 -47.14 -8.61 -3.91
C PRO A 4 -48.62 -8.22 -3.78
N GLU A 5 -49.18 -8.25 -2.56
CA GLU A 5 -50.54 -7.84 -2.25
C GLU A 5 -50.68 -6.32 -2.00
N GLY A 6 -49.59 -5.57 -2.05
CA GLY A 6 -49.56 -4.12 -1.88
C GLY A 6 -49.50 -3.64 -0.42
N GLU A 7 -49.17 -4.53 0.52
CA GLU A 7 -48.98 -4.19 1.93
C GLU A 7 -47.52 -3.79 2.22
N VAL A 8 -47.31 -2.65 2.88
CA VAL A 8 -45.98 -2.14 3.20
C VAL A 8 -45.35 -2.97 4.31
N VAL A 9 -44.24 -3.66 4.01
CA VAL A 9 -43.57 -4.59 4.93
C VAL A 9 -42.25 -4.06 5.51
N TRP A 10 -41.60 -3.06 4.88
CA TRP A 10 -40.39 -2.39 5.43
C TRP A 10 -40.27 -0.91 5.02
N LYS A 11 -39.62 -0.08 5.86
CA LYS A 11 -39.20 1.30 5.51
C LYS A 11 -37.90 1.75 6.21
N TYR A 12 -37.02 2.42 5.45
CA TYR A 12 -35.71 2.93 5.85
C TYR A 12 -35.78 4.19 6.74
N ILE A 13 -34.76 4.40 7.60
CA ILE A 13 -34.57 5.64 8.38
C ILE A 13 -33.17 6.18 8.09
N ASN A 14 -33.07 7.48 7.80
CA ASN A 14 -31.81 8.12 7.46
C ASN A 14 -30.79 8.11 8.62
N PRO A 15 -29.48 8.08 8.33
CA PRO A 15 -28.45 8.16 9.36
C PRO A 15 -28.58 9.45 10.19
N VAL A 16 -28.28 9.37 11.49
CA VAL A 16 -28.31 10.52 12.40
C VAL A 16 -26.88 10.86 12.79
N ILE A 17 -26.46 12.08 12.50
CA ILE A 17 -25.15 12.62 12.89
C ILE A 17 -25.32 13.58 14.07
N GLY A 18 -24.22 14.08 14.65
CA GLY A 18 -24.23 14.94 15.85
C GLY A 18 -25.15 16.17 15.80
N ASN A 19 -25.60 16.57 14.60
CA ASN A 19 -26.50 17.70 14.38
C ASN A 19 -27.94 17.31 13.97
N GLY A 20 -28.28 16.02 13.91
CA GLY A 20 -29.61 15.52 13.55
C GLY A 20 -29.62 14.51 12.40
N PRO A 21 -30.82 14.05 11.97
CA PRO A 21 -30.96 13.11 10.86
C PRO A 21 -30.56 13.77 9.54
N LEU A 22 -29.78 13.06 8.73
CA LEU A 22 -29.54 13.43 7.33
C LEU A 22 -30.86 13.37 6.58
N ASN A 23 -31.07 14.25 5.60
CA ASN A 23 -32.20 14.21 4.69
C ASN A 23 -31.80 13.55 3.37
N GLN A 24 -32.78 13.19 2.56
CA GLN A 24 -32.53 12.58 1.25
C GLN A 24 -31.86 13.60 0.32
N GLY A 25 -30.67 13.25 -0.18
CA GLY A 25 -29.83 14.12 -1.02
C GLY A 25 -28.76 14.91 -0.26
N ASP A 26 -28.70 14.79 1.07
CA ASP A 26 -27.58 15.31 1.86
C ASP A 26 -26.36 14.38 1.69
N ASP A 27 -25.17 14.97 1.51
CA ASP A 27 -23.93 14.19 1.48
C ASP A 27 -23.72 13.50 2.84
N ILE A 28 -23.40 12.20 2.80
CA ILE A 28 -22.97 11.48 4.00
C ILE A 28 -21.66 12.14 4.44
N PRO A 29 -21.52 12.56 5.72
CA PRO A 29 -20.27 13.15 6.17
C PRO A 29 -19.14 12.17 5.90
N GLN A 30 -18.23 12.56 5.02
CA GLN A 30 -17.00 11.82 4.82
C GLN A 30 -16.17 11.99 6.09
N GLY A 31 -16.05 10.92 6.86
CA GLY A 31 -14.86 10.72 7.68
C GLY A 31 -13.68 10.67 6.72
N GLN A 32 -12.62 11.39 7.06
CA GLN A 32 -11.44 11.49 6.22
C GLN A 32 -10.84 10.10 5.96
N ASN A 33 -10.48 9.91 4.68
CA ASN A 33 -9.49 9.01 4.09
C ASN A 33 -9.39 7.54 4.59
N ALA A 34 -9.63 6.62 3.65
CA ALA A 34 -8.92 5.35 3.60
C ALA A 34 -7.54 5.56 2.97
N GLN A 35 -6.63 6.27 3.66
CA GLN A 35 -5.18 6.08 3.54
C GLN A 35 -4.54 6.42 4.89
N GLY A 36 -4.51 5.43 5.80
CA GLY A 36 -3.91 5.49 7.14
C GLY A 36 -4.69 6.40 8.11
N GLN A 37 -5.07 6.03 9.33
CA GLN A 37 -4.45 5.17 10.33
C GLN A 37 -5.50 4.75 11.38
N ASN A 38 -5.20 3.68 12.11
CA ASN A 38 -5.87 3.20 13.33
C ASN A 38 -7.33 2.71 13.23
N ALA A 39 -7.40 1.44 12.81
CA ALA A 39 -8.22 0.40 13.41
C ALA A 39 -8.68 0.67 14.86
N ASN A 40 -9.97 1.02 15.06
CA ASN A 40 -10.73 0.49 16.20
C ASN A 40 -12.25 0.76 16.23
N TRP A 41 -12.91 1.04 15.10
CA TRP A 41 -14.37 1.17 15.13
C TRP A 41 -15.01 0.55 13.90
N ASP A 42 -15.69 -0.57 14.14
CA ASP A 42 -16.43 -1.36 13.15
C ASP A 42 -17.36 -0.47 12.31
N GLU A 43 -17.26 -0.62 10.98
CA GLU A 43 -18.32 -0.19 10.07
C GLU A 43 -19.64 -0.74 10.58
N ASN A 44 -20.62 0.12 10.85
CA ASN A 44 -21.92 -0.33 11.33
C ASN A 44 -22.73 -0.92 10.16
N LYS A 45 -22.30 -2.09 9.67
CA LYS A 45 -22.98 -2.90 8.64
C LYS A 45 -24.25 -3.57 9.17
N VAL A 46 -24.58 -3.39 10.46
CA VAL A 46 -25.74 -4.02 11.08
C VAL A 46 -26.86 -3.00 11.30
N PHE A 47 -27.83 -3.00 10.40
CA PHE A 47 -29.09 -2.30 10.62
C PHE A 47 -29.90 -2.98 11.72
N LYS A 48 -29.97 -2.36 12.91
CA LYS A 48 -30.87 -2.81 13.97
C LYS A 48 -32.21 -2.10 13.85
N THR A 49 -33.25 -2.83 13.45
CA THR A 49 -34.58 -2.26 13.21
C THR A 49 -35.52 -2.48 14.39
N HIS A 50 -36.42 -1.51 14.65
CA HIS A 50 -37.49 -1.67 15.64
C HIS A 50 -38.82 -1.13 15.09
N ARG A 51 -39.86 -1.96 15.13
CA ARG A 51 -41.19 -1.62 14.60
C ARG A 51 -42.01 -0.83 15.62
N TYR A 52 -42.35 0.40 15.27
CA TYR A 52 -43.36 1.16 16.00
C TYR A 52 -44.76 0.89 15.42
N ASN A 53 -45.77 0.79 16.28
CA ASN A 53 -47.15 0.62 15.85
C ASN A 53 -47.61 1.83 15.01
N SER A 54 -48.58 1.66 14.10
CA SER A 54 -49.17 2.76 13.32
C SER A 54 -49.74 3.90 14.18
N SER A 55 -49.96 3.64 15.47
CA SER A 55 -50.43 4.60 16.47
C SER A 55 -49.29 5.30 17.23
N PHE A 56 -48.03 5.11 16.84
CA PHE A 56 -46.89 5.71 17.51
C PHE A 56 -46.94 7.23 17.38
N SER A 57 -46.92 7.90 18.53
CA SER A 57 -47.14 9.35 18.62
C SER A 57 -46.08 10.16 17.86
N GLY A 58 -44.89 9.60 17.63
CA GLY A 58 -43.84 10.22 16.82
C GLY A 58 -44.21 10.45 15.35
N PHE A 59 -45.27 9.81 14.84
CA PHE A 59 -45.74 9.98 13.46
C PHE A 59 -46.79 11.09 13.28
N ALA A 60 -47.23 11.73 14.37
CA ALA A 60 -48.25 12.76 14.30
C ALA A 60 -47.77 13.97 13.47
N GLY A 61 -48.49 14.27 12.38
CA GLY A 61 -48.21 15.41 11.50
C GLY A 61 -47.08 15.21 10.50
N LYS A 62 -46.55 13.97 10.36
CA LYS A 62 -45.57 13.61 9.33
C LYS A 62 -46.28 13.03 8.11
N ASP A 63 -45.75 13.30 6.92
CA ASP A 63 -46.22 12.67 5.69
C ASP A 63 -45.71 11.23 5.62
N LEU A 64 -46.63 10.28 5.60
CA LEU A 64 -46.34 8.85 5.53
C LEU A 64 -46.62 8.27 4.13
N THR A 65 -46.88 9.12 3.14
CA THR A 65 -47.03 8.71 1.76
C THR A 65 -45.75 7.99 1.33
N PRO A 66 -45.83 6.74 0.83
CA PRO A 66 -44.66 6.05 0.30
C PRO A 66 -44.03 6.90 -0.81
N GLY A 67 -42.72 7.12 -0.73
CA GLY A 67 -41.95 7.79 -1.79
C GLY A 67 -41.66 6.84 -2.96
N GLU A 68 -40.83 7.30 -3.89
CA GLU A 68 -40.33 6.45 -4.98
C GLU A 68 -39.47 5.29 -4.43
N TYR A 69 -39.38 4.20 -5.19
CA TYR A 69 -38.54 3.06 -4.86
C TYR A 69 -37.09 3.52 -4.74
N VAL A 70 -36.43 3.23 -3.61
CA VAL A 70 -35.07 3.72 -3.33
C VAL A 70 -34.02 2.77 -3.91
N GLU A 71 -34.30 1.47 -3.94
CA GLU A 71 -33.49 0.42 -4.56
C GLU A 71 -34.39 -0.80 -4.84
N SER A 72 -34.18 -1.49 -5.96
CA SER A 72 -34.75 -2.83 -6.18
C SER A 72 -33.61 -3.84 -6.15
N TRP A 73 -33.65 -4.74 -5.19
CA TRP A 73 -32.93 -6.00 -5.29
C TRP A 73 -33.73 -6.86 -6.25
N MET A 74 -33.16 -7.10 -7.43
CA MET A 74 -33.77 -7.99 -8.39
C MET A 74 -33.35 -9.37 -7.97
N ASP A 75 -34.28 -10.13 -7.39
CA ASP A 75 -34.09 -11.53 -7.08
C ASP A 75 -34.55 -12.33 -8.30
N ASN A 76 -33.61 -12.64 -9.19
CA ASN A 76 -33.85 -13.40 -10.41
C ASN A 76 -34.28 -14.84 -10.10
N CYS A 77 -33.91 -15.35 -8.94
CA CYS A 77 -34.13 -16.72 -8.49
C CYS A 77 -34.90 -16.78 -7.17
N SER A 78 -36.08 -16.14 -7.13
CA SER A 78 -36.98 -16.03 -5.94
C SER A 78 -37.38 -17.30 -5.17
N ASN A 79 -36.95 -18.49 -5.59
CA ASN A 79 -37.13 -19.75 -4.87
C ASN A 79 -35.80 -20.39 -4.44
N GLU A 80 -34.68 -19.69 -4.60
CA GLU A 80 -33.35 -20.11 -4.20
C GLU A 80 -32.89 -19.27 -2.99
N GLU A 81 -32.19 -19.91 -2.06
CA GLU A 81 -31.53 -19.21 -0.95
C GLU A 81 -30.08 -18.99 -1.40
N SER A 82 -29.83 -17.84 -2.03
CA SER A 82 -28.58 -17.55 -2.74
C SER A 82 -27.41 -17.20 -1.80
N ILE A 83 -27.68 -16.65 -0.62
CA ILE A 83 -26.64 -16.30 0.37
C ILE A 83 -26.09 -17.58 1.05
N PRO A 84 -24.77 -17.76 1.16
CA PRO A 84 -23.68 -16.81 0.87
C PRO A 84 -23.06 -16.87 -0.53
N TRP A 85 -23.65 -17.63 -1.45
CA TRP A 85 -23.16 -17.99 -2.79
C TRP A 85 -23.67 -17.05 -3.91
N ASP A 86 -23.85 -15.77 -3.59
CA ASP A 86 -24.40 -14.75 -4.49
C ASP A 86 -23.45 -13.56 -4.46
N SER A 87 -22.43 -13.64 -5.30
CA SER A 87 -21.35 -12.66 -5.38
C SER A 87 -21.73 -11.48 -6.26
N ASP A 88 -22.55 -11.69 -7.30
CA ASP A 88 -22.95 -10.63 -8.23
C ASP A 88 -24.22 -9.85 -7.79
N GLY A 89 -24.95 -10.37 -6.79
CA GLY A 89 -26.08 -9.73 -6.15
C GLY A 89 -27.39 -9.83 -6.93
N ASP A 90 -27.50 -10.77 -7.88
CA ASP A 90 -28.69 -10.95 -8.71
C ASP A 90 -29.76 -11.87 -8.08
N GLY A 91 -29.50 -12.40 -6.89
CA GLY A 91 -30.42 -13.26 -6.14
C GLY A 91 -30.41 -14.73 -6.57
N CYS A 92 -29.53 -15.13 -7.49
CA CYS A 92 -29.28 -16.52 -7.86
C CYS A 92 -28.03 -17.05 -7.16
N ILE A 93 -27.97 -18.37 -6.98
CA ILE A 93 -26.71 -19.03 -6.62
C ILE A 93 -25.80 -19.01 -7.86
N ASP A 94 -24.58 -18.53 -7.68
CA ASP A 94 -23.54 -18.46 -8.70
C ASP A 94 -23.02 -19.85 -9.10
N ASP A 95 -22.37 -19.87 -10.25
CA ASP A 95 -21.58 -20.97 -10.80
C ASP A 95 -20.24 -20.32 -11.18
N SER A 96 -19.34 -20.31 -10.20
CA SER A 96 -18.14 -19.46 -10.19
C SER A 96 -17.10 -19.86 -11.26
N ASP A 97 -17.02 -21.15 -11.58
CA ASP A 97 -16.11 -21.72 -12.59
C ASP A 97 -16.81 -22.08 -13.91
N ALA A 98 -18.13 -21.92 -13.99
CA ALA A 98 -18.95 -22.10 -15.18
C ALA A 98 -18.94 -23.53 -15.73
N ASP A 99 -18.77 -24.52 -14.84
CA ASP A 99 -18.79 -25.94 -15.18
C ASP A 99 -20.24 -26.50 -15.27
N GLY A 100 -21.22 -25.73 -14.82
CA GLY A 100 -22.65 -26.07 -14.81
C GLY A 100 -23.17 -26.64 -13.49
N VAL A 101 -22.32 -26.72 -12.47
CA VAL A 101 -22.65 -26.99 -11.08
C VAL A 101 -22.63 -25.66 -10.30
N LYS A 102 -23.63 -25.47 -9.44
CA LYS A 102 -23.76 -24.24 -8.67
C LYS A 102 -22.85 -24.31 -7.44
N ASP A 103 -22.29 -23.19 -7.00
CA ASP A 103 -21.36 -23.06 -5.86
C ASP A 103 -21.83 -23.75 -4.56
N ASN A 104 -23.15 -23.90 -4.36
CA ASN A 104 -23.72 -24.56 -3.19
C ASN A 104 -23.70 -26.10 -3.25
N ALA A 105 -23.45 -26.66 -4.43
CA ALA A 105 -23.41 -28.07 -4.75
C ALA A 105 -22.07 -28.51 -5.37
N ASP A 106 -21.24 -27.54 -5.76
CA ASP A 106 -19.87 -27.70 -6.24
C ASP A 106 -19.00 -28.39 -5.16
N LEU A 107 -18.38 -29.50 -5.57
CA LEU A 107 -17.47 -30.29 -4.74
C LEU A 107 -16.00 -29.94 -4.99
N CYS A 108 -15.69 -29.29 -6.12
CA CYS A 108 -14.36 -28.99 -6.60
C CYS A 108 -14.26 -27.58 -7.21
N SER A 109 -14.28 -26.57 -6.35
CA SER A 109 -14.32 -25.18 -6.80
C SER A 109 -13.14 -24.80 -7.70
N GLY A 110 -13.47 -24.24 -8.87
CA GLY A 110 -12.52 -23.86 -9.90
C GLY A 110 -12.41 -24.87 -11.06
N PHE A 111 -13.06 -26.03 -10.96
CA PHE A 111 -12.83 -27.20 -11.80
C PHE A 111 -14.13 -27.95 -12.13
N ASP A 112 -14.13 -28.85 -13.11
CA ASP A 112 -15.35 -29.51 -13.60
C ASP A 112 -15.76 -30.72 -12.73
N ASP A 113 -16.84 -30.59 -11.97
CA ASP A 113 -17.44 -31.61 -11.10
C ASP A 113 -17.89 -32.88 -11.86
N ASN A 114 -18.07 -32.80 -13.19
CA ASN A 114 -18.58 -33.92 -13.99
C ASN A 114 -17.49 -34.91 -14.42
N VAL A 115 -16.22 -34.61 -14.13
CA VAL A 115 -15.07 -35.47 -14.45
C VAL A 115 -14.73 -36.32 -13.22
N ASP A 116 -15.02 -37.63 -13.30
CA ASP A 116 -14.77 -38.63 -12.25
C ASP A 116 -14.37 -39.95 -12.95
N ILE A 117 -13.08 -40.12 -13.23
CA ILE A 117 -12.53 -41.24 -14.01
C ILE A 117 -12.61 -42.55 -13.23
N ASP A 118 -12.38 -42.51 -11.92
CA ASP A 118 -12.26 -43.72 -11.10
C ASP A 118 -13.58 -44.13 -10.41
N GLY A 119 -14.58 -43.24 -10.45
CA GLY A 119 -15.94 -43.44 -9.99
C GLY A 119 -16.09 -43.40 -8.47
N ASP A 120 -15.15 -42.76 -7.76
CA ASP A 120 -15.14 -42.69 -6.30
C ASP A 120 -15.99 -41.55 -5.71
N THR A 121 -16.60 -40.73 -6.59
CA THR A 121 -17.46 -39.57 -6.32
C THR A 121 -16.74 -38.28 -5.94
N ILE A 122 -15.41 -38.25 -5.99
CA ILE A 122 -14.60 -37.03 -5.92
C ILE A 122 -14.26 -36.64 -7.37
N PRO A 123 -14.50 -35.39 -7.80
CA PRO A 123 -14.05 -34.94 -9.12
C PRO A 123 -12.53 -35.06 -9.27
N ASP A 124 -12.05 -35.42 -10.46
CA ASP A 124 -10.65 -35.74 -10.73
C ASP A 124 -9.70 -34.59 -10.33
N ASP A 125 -10.07 -33.35 -10.67
CA ASP A 125 -9.28 -32.14 -10.36
C ASP A 125 -9.22 -31.83 -8.85
N CYS A 126 -9.98 -32.55 -8.02
CA CYS A 126 -9.89 -32.52 -6.56
C CYS A 126 -9.57 -33.88 -5.94
N ASP A 127 -9.23 -34.88 -6.77
CA ASP A 127 -8.93 -36.23 -6.33
C ASP A 127 -7.41 -36.48 -6.31
N SER A 128 -6.87 -36.55 -5.10
CA SER A 128 -5.47 -36.91 -4.85
C SER A 128 -5.05 -38.33 -5.29
N LEU A 129 -5.99 -39.18 -5.72
CA LEU A 129 -5.71 -40.52 -6.24
C LEU A 129 -5.47 -40.52 -7.76
N ILE A 130 -5.86 -39.45 -8.46
CA ILE A 130 -5.53 -39.23 -9.85
C ILE A 130 -4.14 -38.60 -9.93
N ASP A 131 -3.27 -39.25 -10.69
CA ASP A 131 -1.84 -38.94 -10.86
C ASP A 131 -1.51 -39.42 -12.29
N SER A 132 -1.66 -38.51 -13.25
CA SER A 132 -1.71 -38.77 -14.69
C SER A 132 -0.36 -39.17 -15.25
N ASP A 133 0.73 -38.61 -14.72
CA ASP A 133 2.10 -38.91 -15.13
C ASP A 133 2.86 -39.89 -14.21
N ALA A 134 2.25 -40.24 -13.08
CA ALA A 134 2.72 -41.22 -12.09
C ALA A 134 4.00 -40.81 -11.35
N ASP A 135 4.19 -39.52 -11.10
CA ASP A 135 5.36 -38.98 -10.40
C ASP A 135 5.21 -38.97 -8.86
N GLY A 136 3.99 -39.16 -8.37
CA GLY A 136 3.64 -39.24 -6.96
C GLY A 136 3.03 -37.96 -6.37
N VAL A 137 2.84 -36.91 -7.16
CA VAL A 137 1.93 -35.79 -6.90
C VAL A 137 0.63 -36.05 -7.65
N GLY A 138 -0.51 -35.74 -7.03
CA GLY A 138 -1.80 -35.91 -7.71
C GLY A 138 -2.10 -34.71 -8.59
N ASP A 139 -2.84 -34.90 -9.69
CA ASP A 139 -3.15 -33.86 -10.69
C ASP A 139 -3.70 -32.58 -10.06
N ASN A 140 -4.44 -32.70 -8.95
CA ASN A 140 -5.02 -31.57 -8.22
C ASN A 140 -4.01 -30.67 -7.48
N ALA A 141 -2.76 -31.12 -7.35
CA ALA A 141 -1.68 -30.44 -6.66
C ALA A 141 -0.41 -30.36 -7.52
N ASP A 142 -0.52 -30.71 -8.79
CA ASP A 142 0.55 -30.71 -9.77
C ASP A 142 0.31 -29.60 -10.79
N ASP A 143 1.22 -28.64 -10.88
CA ASP A 143 1.11 -27.57 -11.88
C ASP A 143 1.36 -28.09 -13.31
N PHE A 144 1.95 -29.28 -13.46
CA PHE A 144 2.23 -29.97 -14.72
C PHE A 144 1.75 -31.44 -14.71
N PRO A 145 0.43 -31.73 -14.65
CA PRO A 145 -0.11 -33.09 -14.45
C PRO A 145 0.26 -34.16 -15.49
N ASP A 146 0.85 -33.76 -16.61
CA ASP A 146 1.25 -34.63 -17.72
C ASP A 146 2.80 -34.78 -17.85
N ASP A 147 3.60 -34.11 -17.00
CA ASP A 147 5.06 -34.10 -17.04
C ASP A 147 5.69 -34.49 -15.70
N ALA A 148 5.98 -35.78 -15.55
CA ALA A 148 6.56 -36.37 -14.33
C ALA A 148 7.95 -35.84 -13.91
N SER A 149 8.50 -34.84 -14.61
CA SER A 149 9.72 -34.14 -14.22
C SER A 149 9.49 -32.74 -13.66
N GLU A 150 8.27 -32.22 -13.70
CA GLU A 150 7.89 -30.90 -13.20
C GLU A 150 6.64 -31.02 -12.33
N GLN A 151 6.60 -30.32 -11.20
CA GLN A 151 5.48 -30.42 -10.24
C GLN A 151 4.98 -29.06 -9.78
N ASN A 152 5.84 -28.04 -9.82
CA ASN A 152 5.57 -26.72 -9.29
C ASN A 152 5.94 -25.69 -10.35
N ASP A 153 5.15 -24.63 -10.41
CA ASP A 153 5.38 -23.41 -11.19
C ASP A 153 5.33 -22.22 -10.22
N ALA A 154 6.46 -21.91 -9.59
CA ALA A 154 6.51 -21.02 -8.45
C ALA A 154 6.14 -19.56 -8.75
N ASP A 155 6.28 -19.11 -10.00
CA ASP A 155 5.90 -17.77 -10.44
C ASP A 155 4.77 -17.72 -11.48
N GLY A 156 4.36 -18.86 -12.02
CA GLY A 156 3.19 -19.00 -12.88
C GLY A 156 3.46 -18.62 -14.34
N ASP A 157 4.70 -18.72 -14.81
CA ASP A 157 5.09 -18.39 -16.19
C ASP A 157 4.86 -19.55 -17.19
N GLY A 158 4.57 -20.75 -16.67
CA GLY A 158 4.32 -21.98 -17.43
C GLY A 158 5.56 -22.82 -17.71
N VAL A 159 6.70 -22.52 -17.09
CA VAL A 159 7.92 -23.34 -17.05
C VAL A 159 8.08 -23.91 -15.64
N GLY A 160 8.24 -25.22 -15.52
CA GLY A 160 8.34 -25.85 -14.21
C GLY A 160 9.66 -25.55 -13.50
N ASP A 161 9.62 -25.46 -12.17
CA ASP A 161 10.74 -25.11 -11.29
C ASP A 161 12.03 -25.91 -11.54
N ASN A 162 11.96 -27.15 -12.04
CA ASN A 162 13.18 -27.95 -12.29
C ASN A 162 13.84 -27.59 -13.63
N GLY A 163 13.07 -27.05 -14.58
CA GLY A 163 13.49 -26.57 -15.88
C GLY A 163 13.77 -25.07 -15.94
N ASP A 164 13.22 -24.32 -14.98
CA ASP A 164 13.34 -22.88 -14.86
C ASP A 164 14.64 -22.45 -14.16
N VAL A 165 15.40 -21.57 -14.81
CA VAL A 165 16.61 -20.98 -14.23
C VAL A 165 16.29 -19.87 -13.22
N PHE A 166 15.13 -19.22 -13.34
CA PHE A 166 14.65 -18.15 -12.47
C PHE A 166 13.25 -18.45 -11.90
N PRO A 167 13.07 -19.46 -11.01
CA PRO A 167 11.76 -19.93 -10.53
C PRO A 167 10.89 -18.95 -9.73
N TRP A 168 11.30 -17.68 -9.63
CA TRP A 168 10.58 -16.66 -8.88
C TRP A 168 10.42 -15.36 -9.68
N ASP A 169 10.81 -15.36 -10.96
CA ASP A 169 10.69 -14.23 -11.88
C ASP A 169 9.88 -14.64 -13.11
N PRO A 170 8.57 -14.33 -13.15
CA PRO A 170 7.70 -14.80 -14.23
C PRO A 170 7.97 -14.14 -15.59
N SER A 171 9.01 -13.31 -15.68
CA SER A 171 9.48 -12.71 -16.92
C SER A 171 10.72 -13.37 -17.50
N GLU A 172 11.36 -14.30 -16.78
CA GLU A 172 12.59 -14.96 -17.19
C GLU A 172 12.55 -16.45 -16.87
N SER A 173 12.93 -17.30 -17.82
CA SER A 173 13.02 -18.76 -17.57
C SER A 173 14.27 -19.43 -18.13
N ALA A 174 15.12 -18.68 -18.82
CA ALA A 174 16.35 -19.17 -19.42
C ALA A 174 17.49 -18.17 -19.23
N ASP A 175 18.70 -18.70 -19.09
CA ASP A 175 19.97 -17.98 -19.03
C ASP A 175 20.95 -18.76 -19.94
N THR A 176 21.06 -18.33 -21.18
CA THR A 176 21.72 -19.08 -22.24
C THR A 176 23.24 -19.13 -22.07
N ASP A 177 23.85 -18.08 -21.52
CA ASP A 177 25.29 -18.00 -21.31
C ASP A 177 25.75 -18.18 -19.84
N GLY A 178 24.82 -18.16 -18.90
CA GLY A 178 25.03 -18.48 -17.49
C GLY A 178 25.60 -17.33 -16.67
N ASP A 179 25.36 -16.07 -17.05
CA ASP A 179 25.86 -14.90 -16.34
C ASP A 179 24.96 -14.40 -15.20
N GLY A 180 23.73 -14.93 -15.13
CA GLY A 180 22.73 -14.62 -14.11
C GLY A 180 21.72 -13.55 -14.51
N TYR A 181 21.77 -13.02 -15.73
CA TYR A 181 20.72 -12.23 -16.36
C TYR A 181 19.88 -13.15 -17.27
N GLY A 182 18.55 -12.99 -17.23
CA GLY A 182 17.66 -13.82 -18.03
C GLY A 182 17.62 -13.40 -19.49
N ASP A 183 17.45 -14.38 -20.39
CA ASP A 183 17.48 -14.19 -21.85
C ASP A 183 16.51 -13.10 -22.37
N ASN A 184 15.40 -12.81 -21.68
CA ASN A 184 14.42 -11.81 -22.14
C ASN A 184 14.85 -10.37 -21.77
N GLY A 185 15.56 -10.20 -20.66
CA GLY A 185 16.04 -8.93 -20.11
C GLY A 185 17.50 -8.63 -20.47
N ASP A 186 18.24 -9.64 -20.91
CA ASP A 186 19.62 -9.54 -21.35
C ASP A 186 19.73 -8.96 -22.78
N ALA A 187 20.51 -7.89 -22.93
CA ALA A 187 20.80 -7.28 -24.23
C ALA A 187 21.71 -8.16 -25.12
N PHE A 188 22.51 -9.05 -24.51
CA PHE A 188 23.44 -9.98 -25.15
C PHE A 188 23.33 -11.43 -24.62
N PRO A 189 22.19 -12.14 -24.83
CA PRO A 189 21.93 -13.49 -24.24
C PRO A 189 22.90 -14.64 -24.60
N ASP A 190 23.89 -14.39 -25.45
CA ASP A 190 24.89 -15.38 -25.87
C ASP A 190 26.31 -15.01 -25.38
N ASP A 191 26.49 -13.90 -24.68
CA ASP A 191 27.76 -13.37 -24.21
C ASP A 191 27.72 -12.99 -22.72
N GLY A 192 28.00 -13.97 -21.87
CA GLY A 192 27.96 -13.79 -20.40
C GLY A 192 29.04 -12.89 -19.81
N THR A 193 29.62 -12.00 -20.63
CA THR A 193 30.42 -10.85 -20.19
C THR A 193 29.71 -9.51 -20.39
N GLU A 194 28.52 -9.49 -21.01
CA GLU A 194 27.74 -8.28 -21.32
C GLU A 194 26.24 -8.57 -21.10
N TRP A 195 25.51 -7.69 -20.42
CA TRP A 195 24.06 -7.90 -20.16
C TRP A 195 23.19 -6.65 -20.36
N VAL A 196 23.80 -5.46 -20.31
CA VAL A 196 23.13 -4.16 -20.50
C VAL A 196 23.80 -3.42 -21.66
N ASP A 197 22.99 -2.69 -22.44
CA ASP A 197 23.37 -1.79 -23.54
C ASP A 197 22.61 -0.48 -23.32
N THR A 198 23.16 0.41 -22.50
CA THR A 198 22.46 1.59 -21.98
C THR A 198 22.12 2.59 -23.09
N ASP A 199 23.03 2.79 -24.06
CA ASP A 199 22.83 3.73 -25.17
C ASP A 199 22.28 3.07 -26.46
N GLY A 200 22.27 1.74 -26.53
CA GLY A 200 21.72 0.97 -27.63
C GLY A 200 22.63 0.93 -28.87
N ASP A 201 23.94 1.15 -28.72
CA ASP A 201 24.90 1.15 -29.82
C ASP A 201 25.33 -0.27 -30.27
N GLY A 202 25.04 -1.27 -29.43
CA GLY A 202 25.35 -2.68 -29.64
C GLY A 202 26.68 -3.13 -29.05
N THR A 203 27.33 -2.30 -28.24
CA THR A 203 28.42 -2.64 -27.33
C THR A 203 27.83 -2.70 -25.92
N GLY A 204 28.12 -3.76 -25.17
CA GLY A 204 27.61 -3.84 -23.80
C GLY A 204 28.38 -2.94 -22.86
N ASP A 205 27.71 -2.46 -21.80
CA ASP A 205 28.24 -1.48 -20.85
C ASP A 205 29.57 -1.92 -20.19
N ASN A 206 29.87 -3.22 -20.09
CA ASN A 206 31.16 -3.65 -19.51
C ASN A 206 32.35 -3.47 -20.46
N ALA A 207 32.10 -3.44 -21.78
CA ALA A 207 33.10 -3.20 -22.81
C ALA A 207 33.02 -1.80 -23.44
N ASP A 208 31.90 -1.11 -23.28
CA ASP A 208 31.75 0.28 -23.67
C ASP A 208 32.61 1.18 -22.79
N THR A 209 33.07 2.29 -23.36
CA THR A 209 33.78 3.33 -22.64
C THR A 209 32.96 4.60 -22.50
N ASP A 210 31.76 4.67 -23.08
CA ASP A 210 30.81 5.80 -23.06
C ASP A 210 29.40 5.18 -22.94
N ALA A 211 29.12 4.52 -21.82
CA ALA A 211 27.99 3.59 -21.68
C ALA A 211 26.62 4.28 -21.88
N ASP A 212 26.51 5.58 -21.59
CA ASP A 212 25.28 6.36 -21.80
C ASP A 212 25.23 7.15 -23.12
N GLY A 213 26.31 7.08 -23.91
CA GLY A 213 26.43 7.66 -25.25
C GLY A 213 26.34 9.19 -25.27
N ASP A 214 26.68 9.86 -24.17
CA ASP A 214 26.64 11.31 -24.06
C ASP A 214 27.87 12.00 -24.72
N GLY A 215 28.92 11.21 -25.01
CA GLY A 215 30.15 11.61 -25.66
C GLY A 215 31.31 11.93 -24.71
N ILE A 216 31.18 11.58 -23.43
CA ILE A 216 32.22 11.61 -22.40
C ILE A 216 32.57 10.15 -22.07
N ASP A 217 33.87 9.84 -21.98
CA ASP A 217 34.27 8.48 -21.60
C ASP A 217 33.96 8.27 -20.10
N ASP A 218 33.49 7.08 -19.68
CA ASP A 218 33.10 6.74 -18.30
C ASP A 218 34.24 7.04 -17.28
N ASP A 219 35.51 6.90 -17.69
CA ASP A 219 36.69 7.19 -16.85
C ASP A 219 37.01 8.69 -16.72
N ALA A 220 36.23 9.53 -17.40
CA ALA A 220 36.32 10.97 -17.42
C ALA A 220 35.00 11.66 -17.02
N GLU A 221 34.01 10.90 -16.55
CA GLU A 221 32.72 11.41 -16.09
C GLU A 221 32.88 12.23 -14.80
N ASP A 222 32.13 13.32 -14.69
CA ASP A 222 32.15 14.29 -13.57
C ASP A 222 30.71 14.80 -13.40
N SER A 223 29.90 13.94 -12.79
CA SER A 223 28.44 14.03 -12.76
C SER A 223 27.93 15.32 -12.09
N ASP A 224 28.66 15.84 -11.10
CA ASP A 224 28.29 17.06 -10.37
C ASP A 224 29.13 18.30 -10.73
N GLY A 225 30.19 18.12 -11.52
CA GLY A 225 31.00 19.19 -12.10
C GLY A 225 31.94 19.87 -11.10
N ASP A 226 32.29 19.20 -10.02
CA ASP A 226 33.18 19.74 -8.98
C ASP A 226 34.67 19.62 -9.33
N GLY A 227 34.98 18.80 -10.34
CA GLY A 227 36.31 18.59 -10.92
C GLY A 227 37.06 17.36 -10.40
N VAL A 228 36.41 16.48 -9.63
CA VAL A 228 36.83 15.10 -9.37
C VAL A 228 36.00 14.17 -10.26
N TYR A 229 36.64 13.16 -10.86
CA TYR A 229 35.90 12.22 -11.72
C TYR A 229 35.13 11.22 -10.85
N ASP A 230 33.99 10.74 -11.33
CA ASP A 230 33.08 9.84 -10.62
C ASP A 230 33.79 8.58 -10.08
N ASP A 231 34.82 8.08 -10.79
CA ASP A 231 35.63 6.91 -10.37
C ASP A 231 36.56 7.17 -9.17
N GLN A 232 36.78 8.45 -8.85
CA GLN A 232 37.63 8.96 -7.78
C GLN A 232 36.85 9.73 -6.72
N ASP A 233 35.57 9.97 -6.97
CA ASP A 233 34.67 10.70 -6.08
C ASP A 233 33.86 9.72 -5.22
N VAL A 234 33.90 9.90 -3.90
CA VAL A 234 33.08 9.09 -2.99
C VAL A 234 31.61 9.52 -3.01
N PHE A 235 31.32 10.76 -3.44
CA PHE A 235 30.00 11.34 -3.58
C PHE A 235 29.80 11.95 -4.98
N PRO A 236 29.75 11.15 -6.07
CA PRO A 236 29.70 11.63 -7.47
C PRO A 236 28.54 12.57 -7.84
N PHE A 237 27.58 12.77 -6.94
CA PHE A 237 26.38 13.57 -7.16
C PHE A 237 26.24 14.74 -6.19
N ASP A 238 27.24 15.01 -5.33
CA ASP A 238 27.28 16.16 -4.43
C ASP A 238 28.56 16.97 -4.58
N ALA A 239 28.48 18.04 -5.38
CA ALA A 239 29.62 18.91 -5.69
C ALA A 239 30.27 19.65 -4.50
N ASN A 240 29.84 19.37 -3.26
CA ASN A 240 30.47 19.88 -2.04
C ASN A 240 31.25 18.81 -1.27
N GLU A 241 31.19 17.54 -1.67
CA GLU A 241 31.84 16.41 -0.99
C GLU A 241 32.55 15.52 -2.01
N THR A 242 33.81 15.18 -1.75
CA THR A 242 34.61 14.31 -2.66
C THR A 242 35.26 13.13 -1.96
N ALA A 243 35.27 13.14 -0.63
CA ALA A 243 36.03 12.21 0.19
C ALA A 243 35.25 11.86 1.46
N ASP A 244 35.39 10.62 1.88
CA ASP A 244 34.95 10.08 3.16
C ASP A 244 36.14 9.35 3.79
N SER A 245 36.85 10.05 4.68
CA SER A 245 38.16 9.64 5.17
C SER A 245 38.11 8.44 6.13
N ASP A 246 36.97 8.15 6.75
CA ASP A 246 36.78 7.00 7.66
C ASP A 246 35.74 5.98 7.21
N GLY A 247 34.94 6.30 6.20
CA GLY A 247 34.03 5.37 5.52
C GLY A 247 32.68 5.21 6.22
N ASP A 248 32.20 6.22 6.93
CA ASP A 248 30.90 6.16 7.62
C ASP A 248 29.71 6.66 6.80
N GLY A 249 29.97 7.21 5.62
CA GLY A 249 28.97 7.69 4.67
C GLY A 249 28.64 9.18 4.78
N VAL A 250 29.28 9.94 5.67
CA VAL A 250 29.22 11.41 5.70
C VAL A 250 30.51 11.97 5.10
N GLY A 251 30.39 12.92 4.16
CA GLY A 251 31.57 13.50 3.50
C GLY A 251 32.42 14.37 4.43
N ASP A 252 33.73 14.41 4.17
CA ASP A 252 34.73 15.11 4.98
C ASP A 252 34.42 16.59 5.25
N ASN A 253 33.70 17.29 4.36
CA ASN A 253 33.35 18.71 4.56
C ASN A 253 32.08 18.89 5.42
N GLY A 254 31.23 17.88 5.50
CA GLY A 254 29.99 17.82 6.27
C GLY A 254 30.11 17.08 7.60
N ASP A 255 31.18 16.32 7.78
CA ASP A 255 31.48 15.57 8.99
C ASP A 255 32.26 16.42 10.02
N ALA A 256 31.75 16.46 11.25
CA ALA A 256 32.43 17.10 12.37
C ALA A 256 33.69 16.33 12.83
N PHE A 257 33.74 15.01 12.61
CA PHE A 257 34.87 14.13 12.93
C PHE A 257 35.27 13.24 11.73
N PRO A 258 35.88 13.82 10.66
CA PRO A 258 36.22 13.11 9.41
C PRO A 258 37.22 11.95 9.49
N ASN A 259 37.58 11.47 10.68
CA ASN A 259 38.51 10.35 10.86
C ASN A 259 38.05 9.38 11.97
N ASP A 260 36.81 9.51 12.44
CA ASP A 260 36.17 8.61 13.39
C ASP A 260 34.77 8.20 12.90
N ALA A 261 34.71 7.05 12.21
CA ALA A 261 33.49 6.48 11.64
C ALA A 261 32.36 6.15 12.64
N ASN A 262 32.50 6.52 13.91
CA ASN A 262 31.46 6.39 14.93
C ASN A 262 30.89 7.75 15.35
N GLU A 263 31.35 8.88 14.80
CA GLU A 263 30.93 10.23 15.18
C GLU A 263 30.84 11.12 13.95
N THR A 264 29.64 11.62 13.62
CA THR A 264 29.45 12.49 12.44
C THR A 264 29.08 13.93 12.80
N THR A 265 28.57 14.14 14.01
CA THR A 265 27.89 15.36 14.44
C THR A 265 28.42 15.82 15.79
N ASP A 266 28.54 17.13 15.97
CA ASP A 266 28.95 17.82 17.21
C ASP A 266 27.95 18.95 17.44
N THR A 267 26.79 18.64 18.01
CA THR A 267 25.62 19.53 18.04
C THR A 267 25.89 20.79 18.85
N ASP A 268 26.63 20.70 19.96
CA ASP A 268 26.98 21.84 20.80
C ASP A 268 28.35 22.48 20.48
N GLY A 269 29.18 21.79 19.67
CA GLY A 269 30.47 22.28 19.23
C GLY A 269 31.57 22.19 20.30
N ASP A 270 31.44 21.31 21.29
CA ASP A 270 32.42 21.13 22.36
C ASP A 270 33.62 20.25 21.96
N GLY A 271 33.50 19.55 20.83
CA GLY A 271 34.51 18.66 20.26
C GLY A 271 34.42 17.20 20.72
N ILE A 272 33.33 16.79 21.37
CA ILE A 272 32.92 15.41 21.59
C ILE A 272 31.75 15.14 20.64
N GLY A 273 31.78 14.03 19.91
CA GLY A 273 30.70 13.71 18.99
C GLY A 273 29.44 13.25 19.73
N ASP A 274 28.28 13.52 19.13
CA ASP A 274 26.96 13.29 19.72
C ASP A 274 26.76 11.83 20.19
N ASN A 275 27.41 10.83 19.58
CA ASN A 275 27.28 9.43 20.00
C ASN A 275 28.07 9.11 21.28
N SER A 276 29.10 9.89 21.59
CA SER A 276 29.94 9.78 22.79
C SER A 276 29.65 10.85 23.84
N ASP A 277 28.88 11.89 23.49
CA ASP A 277 28.48 12.93 24.41
C ASP A 277 27.31 12.49 25.30
N ASP A 278 27.38 12.80 26.59
CA ASP A 278 26.31 12.57 27.56
C ASP A 278 25.30 13.75 27.58
N ASP A 279 25.59 14.89 26.94
CA ASP A 279 24.81 16.15 26.90
C ASP A 279 25.01 16.84 25.52
N ALA A 280 24.48 16.22 24.45
CA ALA A 280 24.90 16.49 23.06
C ALA A 280 24.55 17.91 22.56
N ASP A 281 23.58 18.59 23.15
CA ASP A 281 23.25 19.98 22.82
C ASP A 281 23.77 21.02 23.82
N GLY A 282 24.43 20.57 24.89
CA GLY A 282 25.09 21.42 25.87
C GLY A 282 24.14 22.33 26.67
N ASP A 283 22.85 21.99 26.80
CA ASP A 283 21.87 22.74 27.59
C ASP A 283 22.03 22.52 29.10
N GLY A 284 22.75 21.45 29.49
CA GLY A 284 23.05 21.05 30.86
C GLY A 284 22.18 19.90 31.38
N GLN A 285 21.30 19.33 30.56
CA GLN A 285 20.46 18.17 30.84
C GLN A 285 21.02 16.95 30.09
N PRO A 286 21.41 15.87 30.80
CA PRO A 286 21.97 14.70 30.13
C PRO A 286 20.98 14.03 29.17
N ASN A 287 21.48 13.51 28.04
CA ASN A 287 20.73 12.86 26.96
C ASN A 287 19.74 11.79 27.45
N ASP A 288 20.05 11.06 28.52
CA ASP A 288 19.17 10.02 29.08
C ASP A 288 17.98 10.56 29.89
N LEU A 289 17.97 11.85 30.14
CA LEU A 289 16.95 12.60 30.87
C LEU A 289 16.43 13.80 30.07
N ASP A 290 16.76 13.89 28.78
CA ASP A 290 16.33 14.93 27.86
C ASP A 290 15.37 14.35 26.82
N ASP A 291 14.18 14.95 26.68
CA ASP A 291 13.19 14.52 25.67
C ASP A 291 13.57 15.01 24.25
N PHE A 292 14.46 16.00 24.13
CA PHE A 292 15.01 16.55 22.88
C PHE A 292 16.54 16.69 22.91
N PRO A 293 17.31 15.58 22.95
CA PRO A 293 18.76 15.58 23.20
C PRO A 293 19.67 16.35 22.21
N LEU A 294 19.12 16.93 21.14
CA LEU A 294 19.86 17.66 20.10
C LEU A 294 19.34 19.10 19.93
N ASN A 295 18.57 19.60 20.88
CA ASN A 295 17.95 20.92 20.81
C ASN A 295 18.14 21.69 22.12
N SER A 296 19.21 22.47 22.19
CA SER A 296 19.58 23.26 23.38
C SER A 296 18.53 24.26 23.88
N GLU A 297 17.45 24.48 23.12
CA GLU A 297 16.35 25.32 23.53
C GLU A 297 15.23 24.55 24.24
N GLU A 298 15.08 23.22 24.09
CA GLU A 298 14.01 22.38 24.63
C GLU A 298 14.55 21.14 25.36
N SER A 299 14.01 20.80 26.54
CA SER A 299 14.42 19.56 27.25
C SER A 299 13.29 18.78 27.90
N SER A 300 12.03 19.09 27.57
CA SER A 300 10.85 18.44 28.16
C SER A 300 9.68 18.39 27.19
N ASP A 301 9.05 17.22 27.10
CA ASP A 301 7.78 16.97 26.38
C ASP A 301 6.76 16.36 27.37
N ALA A 302 6.01 17.22 28.06
CA ALA A 302 5.15 16.77 29.14
C ALA A 302 3.95 15.90 28.67
N ASP A 303 3.52 16.03 27.41
CA ASP A 303 2.37 15.29 26.89
C ASP A 303 2.67 14.29 25.75
N GLY A 304 3.94 14.20 25.33
CA GLY A 304 4.47 13.17 24.46
C GLY A 304 4.09 13.36 22.99
N ASP A 305 3.82 14.59 22.56
CA ASP A 305 3.36 14.90 21.21
C ASP A 305 4.51 15.21 20.22
N GLY A 306 5.74 15.26 20.71
CA GLY A 306 6.96 15.51 19.93
C GLY A 306 7.28 16.99 19.72
N VAL A 307 6.58 17.91 20.39
CA VAL A 307 6.90 19.35 20.45
C VAL A 307 7.31 19.72 21.88
N GLY A 308 8.37 20.50 22.02
CA GLY A 308 8.86 20.86 23.35
C GLY A 308 7.94 21.82 24.10
N ASP A 309 7.96 21.71 25.43
CA ASP A 309 7.14 22.49 26.35
C ASP A 309 7.36 24.03 26.24
N ASN A 310 8.47 24.46 25.63
CA ASN A 310 8.91 25.85 25.56
C ASN A 310 8.57 26.48 24.20
N GLU A 311 8.39 25.65 23.16
CA GLU A 311 7.70 25.97 21.92
C GLU A 311 6.16 25.92 22.09
N GLU A 312 5.65 25.13 23.05
CA GLU A 312 4.24 25.11 23.42
C GLU A 312 3.78 26.46 24.02
N GLY A 313 2.89 27.15 23.30
CA GLY A 313 2.24 28.36 23.81
C GLY A 313 1.28 28.13 24.99
N LEU A 314 0.94 26.86 25.33
CA LEU A 314 0.01 26.48 26.39
C LEU A 314 0.35 25.07 26.93
N PRO A 315 0.87 24.93 28.17
CA PRO A 315 1.26 23.63 28.69
C PRO A 315 0.07 22.67 28.81
N GLY A 316 0.16 21.52 28.13
CA GLY A 316 -0.67 20.33 28.36
C GLY A 316 -2.00 20.30 27.60
N ILE A 317 -2.01 20.82 26.37
CA ILE A 317 -3.13 20.61 25.45
C ILE A 317 -2.56 20.22 24.10
N GLY A 318 -2.12 18.98 23.89
CA GLY A 318 -1.67 18.43 22.59
C GLY A 318 -2.48 18.89 21.39
N ILE A 319 -2.12 20.06 20.87
CA ILE A 319 -2.70 20.71 19.71
C ILE A 319 -1.52 21.06 18.81
N ALA A 320 -1.27 20.16 17.86
CA ALA A 320 -0.39 20.43 16.72
C ALA A 320 -0.58 21.87 16.22
N PRO A 321 0.49 22.60 15.86
CA PRO A 321 0.46 24.04 15.68
C PRO A 321 -0.45 24.42 14.51
N LEU A 322 -1.68 24.84 14.83
CA LEU A 322 -2.57 25.48 13.87
C LEU A 322 -2.01 26.88 13.58
N ILE A 323 -1.25 26.99 12.50
CA ILE A 323 -0.73 28.22 11.89
C ILE A 323 -1.71 29.39 12.09
N VAL A 324 -1.37 30.29 13.01
CA VAL A 324 -2.12 31.53 13.23
C VAL A 324 -1.73 32.52 12.14
N ALA A 325 -2.43 32.42 11.00
CA ALA A 325 -2.42 33.46 9.97
C ALA A 325 -3.17 34.70 10.49
N LEU A 326 -2.47 35.53 11.25
CA LEU A 326 -2.96 36.82 11.72
C LEU A 326 -2.81 37.87 10.60
N THR A 327 -3.71 37.91 9.62
CA THR A 327 -3.85 39.09 8.75
C THR A 327 -5.08 39.91 9.13
N ALA A 328 -4.76 41.04 9.77
CA ALA A 328 -5.56 42.21 10.05
C ALA A 328 -6.74 42.49 9.09
N ALA A 329 -7.95 42.58 9.65
CA ALA A 329 -9.04 43.36 9.06
C ALA A 329 -9.83 44.10 10.15
N ALA A 330 -9.13 44.95 10.90
CA ALA A 330 -9.77 46.01 11.67
C ALA A 330 -9.77 47.30 10.83
N MET A 331 -10.82 47.55 10.05
CA MET A 331 -11.15 48.93 9.67
C MET A 331 -12.65 49.13 9.36
N ALA A 332 -13.27 49.86 10.29
CA ALA A 332 -14.28 50.89 10.07
C ALA A 332 -15.68 50.49 9.56
N ILE A 333 -16.53 50.20 10.54
CA ILE A 333 -17.97 50.50 10.51
C ILE A 333 -18.15 52.01 10.22
N THR A 334 -18.78 52.35 9.11
CA THR A 334 -19.58 53.59 9.00
C THR A 334 -20.82 53.33 8.13
N PRO A 335 -22.05 53.60 8.62
CA PRO A 335 -23.24 53.51 7.79
C PRO A 335 -23.43 54.83 7.04
N ARG A 336 -23.54 54.79 5.70
CA ARG A 336 -23.95 55.96 4.92
C ARG A 336 -25.33 55.73 4.32
N ARG A 337 -26.27 56.52 4.84
CA ARG A 337 -27.64 56.79 4.40
C ARG A 337 -27.82 56.90 2.88
N GLU A 338 -28.97 56.39 2.44
CA GLU A 338 -29.71 56.75 1.22
C GLU A 338 -29.60 58.23 0.83
N LEU A 339 -29.50 58.49 -0.47
CA LEU A 339 -30.48 59.29 -1.23
C LEU A 339 -30.20 59.24 -2.75
N GLU A 340 -31.32 59.13 -3.49
CA GLU A 340 -31.58 59.10 -4.95
C GLU A 340 -31.33 57.79 -5.73
#